data_AF-A0A135VJT3-F1
#
_entry.id   AF-A0A135VJT3-F1
#
_cell.length_a   1.000
_cell.length_b   1.000
_cell.length_c   1.000
_cell.angle_alpha   90.00
_cell.angle_beta   90.00
_cell.angle_gamma   90.00
#
_symmetry.space_group_name_H-M   'P 1'
#
loop_
_entity.id
_entity.type
_entity.pdbx_description
1 polymer ?
#
loop_
_entity_poly.entity_id
_entity_poly.type
_entity_poly.pdbx_seq_one_letter_code
_entity_poly.pdbx_strand_id
1 'polypeptide(L)'
;MVHQLREFALENPYQFRFAVRFTPLEFCIDSDMEEMVRVAKELGTKIQEEESFRVTVRRRHSTLETMEVITAVAAVISRKVNLDNPDSTLWIEVVGDWTGMSLIDPEKDILSIMSLRDDEY
;
A
#
# COMPACT_ATOMS: atom_id res chain seq x y z
N MET A 1 -2.79 13.40 -5.78
CA MET A 1 -4.01 13.24 -4.96
C MET A 1 -3.71 13.26 -3.46
N VAL A 2 -2.78 12.44 -2.93
CA VAL A 2 -2.41 12.50 -1.49
C VAL A 2 -1.82 13.85 -1.07
N HIS A 3 -1.04 14.52 -1.93
CA HIS A 3 -0.47 15.85 -1.62
C HIS A 3 -1.55 16.92 -1.34
N GLN A 4 -2.64 16.95 -2.11
CA GLN A 4 -3.75 17.90 -1.89
C GLN A 4 -4.51 17.57 -0.59
N LEU A 5 -4.64 16.28 -0.26
CA LEU A 5 -5.22 15.82 1.01
C LEU A 5 -4.35 16.23 2.20
N ARG A 6 -3.02 16.23 2.05
CA ARG A 6 -2.07 16.71 3.06
C ARG A 6 -2.24 18.21 3.29
N GLU A 7 -2.31 19.02 2.24
CA GLU A 7 -2.56 20.46 2.33
C GLU A 7 -3.89 20.75 3.04
N PHE A 8 -4.97 20.08 2.63
CA PHE A 8 -6.27 20.26 3.25
C PHE A 8 -6.30 19.80 4.73
N ALA A 9 -5.53 18.77 5.08
CA ALA A 9 -5.39 18.32 6.46
C ALA A 9 -4.67 19.33 7.36
N LEU A 10 -3.68 20.05 6.82
CA LEU A 10 -3.00 21.15 7.52
C LEU A 10 -3.92 22.35 7.70
N GLU A 11 -4.72 22.69 6.69
CA GLU A 11 -5.66 23.83 6.76
C GLU A 11 -6.87 23.56 7.68
N ASN A 12 -7.35 22.31 7.73
CA ASN A 12 -8.59 21.95 8.45
C ASN A 12 -8.46 20.66 9.30
N PRO A 13 -7.57 20.61 10.30
CA PRO A 13 -7.26 19.39 11.06
C PRO A 13 -8.46 18.80 11.82
N TYR A 14 -9.45 19.61 12.17
CA TYR A 14 -10.68 19.16 12.84
C TYR A 14 -11.55 18.25 11.96
N GLN A 15 -11.54 18.44 10.64
CA GLN A 15 -12.29 17.60 9.70
C GLN A 15 -11.75 16.15 9.66
N PHE A 16 -10.48 15.97 10.03
CA PHE A 16 -9.78 14.69 10.04
C PHE A 16 -9.81 13.98 11.40
N ARG A 17 -10.62 14.44 12.36
CA ARG A 17 -10.65 13.91 13.73
C ARG A 17 -10.92 12.40 13.86
N PHE A 18 -11.53 11.78 12.85
CA PHE A 18 -11.83 10.33 12.85
C PHE A 18 -11.05 9.53 11.81
N ALA A 19 -10.44 10.18 10.83
CA ALA A 19 -9.69 9.53 9.76
C ALA A 19 -8.19 9.78 9.97
N VAL A 20 -7.53 8.80 10.61
CA VAL A 20 -6.19 8.97 11.16
C VAL A 20 -5.08 8.68 10.14
N ARG A 21 -5.34 7.82 9.15
CA ARG A 21 -4.35 7.38 8.16
C ARG A 21 -5.01 7.17 6.81
N PHE A 22 -4.39 7.70 5.76
CA PHE A 22 -4.79 7.52 4.37
C PHE A 22 -3.66 6.81 3.63
N THR A 23 -4.02 5.71 2.95
CA THR A 23 -3.13 4.96 2.08
C THR A 23 -3.79 4.92 0.70
N PRO A 24 -3.14 5.44 -0.35
CA PRO A 24 -3.71 5.41 -1.69
C PRO A 24 -3.78 3.98 -2.21
N LEU A 25 -4.83 3.68 -2.97
CA LEU A 25 -5.02 2.40 -3.66
C LEU A 25 -5.17 2.67 -5.16
N GLU A 26 -4.56 1.82 -5.99
CA GLU A 26 -4.62 1.93 -7.45
C GLU A 26 -5.65 0.96 -8.03
N PHE A 27 -5.78 -0.21 -7.43
CA PHE A 27 -6.72 -1.26 -7.82
C PHE A 27 -7.55 -1.69 -6.63
N CYS A 28 -8.84 -1.95 -6.89
CA CYS A 28 -9.74 -2.64 -5.99
C CYS A 28 -10.33 -3.82 -6.77
N ILE A 29 -10.03 -5.04 -6.30
CA ILE A 29 -10.42 -6.30 -6.92
C ILE A 29 -11.12 -7.19 -5.88
N ASP A 30 -11.75 -8.26 -6.35
CA ASP A 30 -12.19 -9.33 -5.45
C ASP A 30 -10.97 -9.95 -4.76
N SER A 31 -11.15 -10.45 -3.53
CA SER A 31 -10.12 -11.13 -2.74
C SER A 31 -9.84 -12.54 -3.25
N ASP A 32 -9.41 -12.62 -4.50
CA ASP A 32 -9.04 -13.84 -5.21
C ASP A 32 -7.53 -13.84 -5.53
N MET A 33 -6.92 -15.02 -5.44
CA MET A 33 -5.47 -15.16 -5.64
C MET A 33 -5.05 -14.89 -7.10
N GLU A 34 -5.84 -15.32 -8.08
CA GLU A 34 -5.52 -15.12 -9.49
C GLU A 34 -5.58 -13.63 -9.85
N GLU A 35 -6.60 -12.92 -9.37
CA GLU A 35 -6.72 -11.48 -9.55
C GLU A 35 -5.58 -10.71 -8.87
N MET A 36 -5.20 -11.08 -7.65
CA MET A 36 -4.06 -10.47 -6.95
C MET A 36 -2.75 -10.67 -7.73
N VAL A 37 -2.50 -11.86 -8.27
CA VAL A 37 -1.31 -12.15 -9.08
C VAL A 37 -1.32 -11.34 -10.38
N ARG A 38 -2.48 -11.23 -11.05
CA ARG A 38 -2.64 -10.44 -12.27
C ARG A 38 -2.29 -8.97 -12.02
N VAL A 39 -2.84 -8.38 -10.97
CA VAL A 39 -2.59 -6.98 -10.60
C VAL A 39 -1.15 -6.77 -10.13
N ALA A 40 -0.57 -7.72 -9.37
CA ALA A 40 0.83 -7.66 -8.96
C ALA A 40 1.78 -7.62 -10.15
N LYS A 41 1.49 -8.39 -11.21
CA LYS A 41 2.28 -8.38 -12.44
C LYS A 41 2.20 -7.01 -13.15
N GLU A 42 1.02 -6.41 -13.18
CA GLU A 42 0.82 -5.08 -13.78
C GLU A 42 1.56 -4.00 -12.99
N LEU A 43 1.38 -3.95 -11.66
CA LEU A 43 2.11 -3.02 -10.79
C LEU A 43 3.63 -3.23 -10.82
N GLY A 44 4.07 -4.49 -10.95
CA GLY A 44 5.48 -4.85 -11.07
C GLY A 44 6.17 -4.22 -12.29
N THR A 45 5.43 -3.89 -13.35
CA THR A 45 5.99 -3.20 -14.53
C THR A 45 6.41 -1.77 -14.26
N LYS A 46 5.91 -1.15 -13.19
CA LYS A 46 6.24 0.22 -12.80
C LYS A 46 7.57 0.31 -12.03
N ILE A 47 8.02 -0.80 -11.45
CA ILE A 47 9.28 -0.91 -10.71
C ILE A 47 10.43 -0.95 -11.71
N GLN A 48 11.37 0.00 -11.59
CA GLN A 48 12.55 0.07 -12.46
C GLN A 48 13.49 -1.12 -12.20
N GLU A 49 14.36 -1.42 -13.16
CA GLU A 49 15.23 -2.61 -13.09
C GLU A 49 16.20 -2.60 -11.90
N GLU A 50 16.70 -1.41 -11.54
CA GLU A 50 17.61 -1.19 -10.41
C GLU A 50 16.87 -0.98 -9.08
N GLU A 51 15.55 -0.81 -9.12
CA GLU A 51 14.74 -0.61 -7.92
C GLU A 51 14.47 -1.93 -7.20
N SER A 52 14.51 -1.84 -5.88
CA SER A 52 14.13 -2.92 -4.99
C SER A 52 12.72 -2.72 -4.45
N PHE A 53 12.05 -3.82 -4.14
CA PHE A 53 10.70 -3.77 -3.60
C PHE A 53 10.51 -4.71 -2.42
N ARG A 54 9.45 -4.43 -1.64
CA ARG A 54 8.87 -5.38 -0.69
C ARG A 54 7.39 -5.56 -0.95
N VAL A 55 6.84 -6.66 -0.45
CA VAL A 55 5.41 -6.89 -0.39
C VAL A 55 4.95 -6.65 1.04
N THR A 56 3.89 -5.86 1.22
CA THR A 56 3.24 -5.68 2.52
C THR A 56 1.78 -6.08 2.39
N VAL A 57 1.36 -7.09 3.14
CA VAL A 57 -0.03 -7.55 3.17
C VAL A 57 -0.65 -7.23 4.53
N ARG A 58 -1.78 -6.54 4.52
CA ARG A 58 -2.63 -6.32 5.70
C ARG A 58 -3.97 -7.00 5.46
N ARG A 59 -4.48 -7.68 6.48
CA ARG A 59 -5.74 -8.43 6.41
C ARG A 59 -6.68 -7.96 7.51
N ARG A 60 -7.95 -7.75 7.16
CA ARG A 60 -9.07 -7.58 8.07
C ARG A 60 -10.18 -8.52 7.64
N HIS A 61 -10.66 -9.37 8.55
CA HIS A 61 -11.78 -10.29 8.30
C HIS A 61 -11.58 -11.20 7.06
N SER A 62 -10.38 -11.75 6.86
CA SER A 62 -10.07 -12.66 5.74
C SER A 62 -9.39 -13.93 6.25
N THR A 63 -9.65 -15.04 5.57
CA THR A 63 -9.02 -16.35 5.83
C THR A 63 -7.76 -16.59 5.00
N LEU A 64 -7.45 -15.73 4.02
CA LEU A 64 -6.28 -15.86 3.15
C LEU A 64 -4.99 -15.80 3.96
N GLU A 65 -4.09 -16.77 3.80
CA GLU A 65 -2.77 -16.83 4.45
C GLU A 65 -1.85 -15.70 3.95
N THR A 66 -1.32 -14.86 4.86
CA THR A 66 -0.42 -13.73 4.47
C THR A 66 0.77 -14.21 3.65
N MET A 67 1.42 -15.30 4.10
CA MET A 67 2.61 -15.81 3.43
C MET A 67 2.31 -16.37 2.05
N GLU A 68 1.15 -17.02 1.89
CA GLU A 68 0.70 -17.53 0.60
C GLU A 68 0.53 -16.39 -0.40
N VAL A 69 -0.15 -15.31 0.00
CA VAL A 69 -0.30 -14.11 -0.84
C VAL A 69 1.05 -13.52 -1.19
N ILE A 70 1.94 -13.33 -0.20
CA ILE A 70 3.29 -12.77 -0.43
C ILE A 70 4.07 -13.61 -1.44
N THR A 71 4.10 -14.93 -1.27
CA THR A 71 4.84 -15.83 -2.16
C THR A 71 4.28 -15.79 -3.58
N ALA A 72 2.95 -15.83 -3.73
CA ALA A 72 2.30 -15.81 -5.03
C ALA A 72 2.56 -14.50 -5.80
N VAL A 73 2.42 -13.35 -5.15
CA VAL A 73 2.60 -12.04 -5.80
C VAL A 73 4.07 -11.69 -6.04
N ALA A 74 4.97 -12.06 -5.13
CA ALA A 74 6.40 -11.80 -5.31
C ALA A 74 6.99 -12.63 -6.46
N ALA A 75 6.50 -13.85 -6.68
CA ALA A 75 7.00 -14.75 -7.71
C ALA A 75 6.83 -14.21 -9.15
N VAL A 76 5.86 -13.32 -9.38
CA VAL A 76 5.58 -12.76 -10.72
C VAL A 76 6.28 -11.43 -10.99
N ILE A 77 7.02 -10.89 -10.02
CA ILE A 77 7.74 -9.62 -10.13
C ILE A 77 9.24 -9.90 -10.24
N SER A 78 9.81 -9.71 -11.42
CA SER A 78 11.24 -9.92 -11.69
C SER A 78 12.09 -8.72 -11.25
N ARG A 79 12.05 -8.38 -9.94
CA ARG A 79 12.80 -7.28 -9.33
C ARG A 79 13.46 -7.71 -8.03
N LYS A 80 14.44 -6.94 -7.57
CA LYS A 80 15.18 -7.25 -6.34
C LYS A 80 14.25 -7.09 -5.12
N VAL A 81 14.15 -8.12 -4.30
CA VAL A 81 13.42 -8.03 -3.03
C VAL A 81 14.34 -7.45 -1.95
N ASN A 82 13.88 -6.42 -1.24
CA ASN A 82 14.56 -5.83 -0.09
C ASN A 82 13.54 -5.61 1.03
N LEU A 83 13.68 -6.33 2.15
CA LEU A 83 12.71 -6.28 3.25
C LEU A 83 12.94 -5.10 4.20
N ASP A 84 14.18 -4.60 4.27
CA ASP A 84 14.61 -3.60 5.25
C ASP A 84 14.43 -2.18 4.73
N ASN A 85 14.94 -1.89 3.53
CA ASN A 85 14.88 -0.55 2.94
C ASN A 85 14.61 -0.61 1.42
N PRO A 86 13.37 -0.90 1.01
CA PRO A 86 12.98 -0.98 -0.39
C PRO A 86 12.78 0.41 -1.01
N ASP A 87 12.94 0.50 -2.33
CA ASP A 87 12.60 1.71 -3.10
C ASP A 87 11.09 1.84 -3.31
N SER A 88 10.37 0.71 -3.30
CA SER A 88 8.91 0.68 -3.43
C SER A 88 8.27 -0.44 -2.62
N THR A 89 7.03 -0.24 -2.18
CA THR A 89 6.23 -1.26 -1.49
C THR A 89 5.00 -1.60 -2.31
N LEU A 90 4.88 -2.87 -2.71
CA LEU A 90 3.61 -3.43 -3.15
C LEU A 90 2.72 -3.59 -1.91
N TRP A 91 1.79 -2.65 -1.74
CA TRP A 91 0.84 -2.63 -0.65
C TRP A 91 -0.42 -3.39 -1.04
N ILE A 92 -0.81 -4.34 -0.19
CA ILE A 92 -2.00 -5.19 -0.38
C ILE A 92 -2.83 -5.09 0.89
N GLU A 93 -4.05 -4.60 0.77
CA GLU A 93 -5.02 -4.45 1.86
C GLU A 93 -6.24 -5.34 1.58
N VAL A 94 -6.36 -6.45 2.30
CA VAL A 94 -7.46 -7.39 2.18
C VAL A 94 -8.51 -7.06 3.24
N VAL A 95 -9.75 -6.82 2.83
CA VAL A 95 -10.89 -6.51 3.69
C VAL A 95 -12.10 -7.32 3.25
N GLY A 96 -12.38 -8.43 3.95
CA GLY A 96 -13.45 -9.35 3.57
C GLY A 96 -13.24 -9.91 2.17
N ASP A 97 -14.18 -9.63 1.27
CA ASP A 97 -14.18 -10.09 -0.12
C ASP A 97 -13.45 -9.13 -1.08
N TRP A 98 -12.90 -8.02 -0.58
CA TRP A 98 -12.22 -7.00 -1.39
C TRP A 98 -10.74 -6.89 -1.07
N THR A 99 -9.92 -6.77 -2.10
CA THR A 99 -8.49 -6.48 -1.98
C THR A 99 -8.14 -5.18 -2.69
N GLY A 100 -7.55 -4.25 -1.94
CA GLY A 100 -6.91 -3.05 -2.46
C GLY A 100 -5.43 -3.30 -2.74
N MET A 101 -4.92 -2.87 -3.89
CA MET A 101 -3.51 -2.98 -4.26
C MET A 101 -2.95 -1.67 -4.80
N SER A 102 -1.70 -1.38 -4.46
CA SER A 102 -0.96 -0.21 -4.97
C SER A 102 0.53 -0.40 -4.84
N LEU A 103 1.31 0.23 -5.72
CA LEU A 103 2.74 0.41 -5.55
C LEU A 103 2.99 1.80 -4.95
N ILE A 104 3.54 1.84 -3.73
CA ILE A 104 3.71 3.09 -2.97
C ILE A 104 5.09 3.18 -2.34
N ASP A 105 5.57 4.38 -2.12
CA ASP A 105 6.61 4.70 -1.14
C ASP A 105 5.91 4.99 0.21
N PRO A 106 6.04 4.12 1.23
CA PRO A 106 5.32 4.29 2.49
C PRO A 106 5.65 5.60 3.22
N GLU A 107 6.83 6.18 3.02
CA GLU A 107 7.25 7.42 3.68
C GLU A 107 6.66 8.64 2.99
N LYS A 108 6.55 8.60 1.66
CA LYS A 108 6.06 9.73 0.86
C LYS A 108 4.54 9.72 0.65
N ASP A 109 3.98 8.55 0.40
CA ASP A 109 2.62 8.39 -0.12
C ASP A 109 1.56 8.13 0.96
N ILE A 110 1.96 7.70 2.16
CA ILE A 110 1.02 7.46 3.27
C ILE A 110 0.89 8.75 4.09
N LEU A 111 -0.34 9.24 4.20
CA LEU A 111 -0.66 10.39 5.04
C LEU A 111 -1.12 9.90 6.41
N SER A 112 -0.32 10.19 7.45
CA SER A 112 -0.66 9.97 8.86
C SER A 112 -0.99 11.32 9.52
N ILE A 113 -2.23 11.50 9.95
CA ILE A 113 -2.69 12.75 10.56
C ILE A 113 -2.12 12.95 11.97
N MET A 114 -1.89 11.86 12.72
CA MET A 114 -1.31 11.94 14.07
C MET A 114 0.12 12.48 14.03
N SER A 115 0.93 12.01 13.08
CA SER A 115 2.32 12.45 12.92
C SER A 115 2.41 13.95 12.61
N LEU A 116 1.44 14.50 11.86
CA LEU A 116 1.36 15.94 11.58
C LEU A 116 1.02 16.79 12.81
N ARG A 117 0.37 16.22 13.84
CA ARG A 117 0.00 16.94 15.07
C ARG A 117 1.15 17.00 16.08
N ASP A 118 2.05 16.03 16.04
CA ASP A 118 3.22 15.98 16.93
C ASP A 118 4.31 17.00 16.51
N ASP A 119 4.34 17.42 15.23
CA ASP A 119 5.25 18.45 14.73
C ASP A 119 4.87 19.89 15.14
N GLU A 120 3.67 20.10 15.73
CA GLU A 120 3.21 21.42 16.21
C GLU A 120 3.53 21.70 17.69
N TYR A 121 4.29 20.84 18.38
CA TYR A 121 4.65 20.98 19.80
C TYR A 121 6.15 20.91 20.09
#